data_AF-A0A7V1NC00-F1
#
_entry.id   AF-A0A7V1NC00-F1
#
_cell.length_a   1.000
_cell.length_b   1.000
_cell.length_c   1.000
_cell.angle_alpha   90.00
_cell.angle_beta   90.00
_cell.angle_gamma   90.00
#
_symmetry.space_group_name_H-M   'P 1'
#
loop_
_entity.id
_entity.type
_entity.pdbx_description
1 polymer ?
#
loop_
_entity_poly.entity_id
_entity_poly.type
_entity_poly.pdbx_seq_one_letter_code
_entity_poly.pdbx_strand_id
1 'polypeptide(L)'
;MEAVGRFDRPVGFPIVGGHVAAQAGGSLATIEFFYDYGSPYSYLADSRLPDFVARTRAEVLYRPMLLGGVFKATGNRSPFADPVEARRVYL
;
A
#
# COMPACT_ATOMS: atom_id res chain seq x y z
N MET A 1 16.41 16.76 20.90
CA MET A 1 17.11 17.23 19.69
C MET A 1 17.98 16.09 19.21
N GLU A 2 17.86 15.48 18.04
CA GLU A 2 17.00 15.57 16.87
C GLU A 2 17.02 14.16 16.27
N ALA A 3 15.87 13.58 15.96
CA ALA A 3 15.80 12.45 15.05
C ALA A 3 15.31 13.00 13.72
N VAL A 4 16.25 13.55 12.94
CA VAL A 4 16.03 13.90 11.54
C VAL A 4 15.65 12.62 10.79
N GLY A 5 14.52 12.68 10.09
CA GLY A 5 13.95 11.58 9.35
C GLY A 5 14.94 10.98 8.36
N ARG A 6 15.33 9.73 8.63
CA ARG A 6 16.00 8.90 7.63
C ARG A 6 14.93 8.37 6.67
N PHE A 7 14.56 9.20 5.69
CA PHE A 7 13.83 8.80 4.49
C PHE A 7 14.79 8.02 3.57
N ASP A 8 15.25 6.88 4.05
CA ASP A 8 16.01 5.91 3.27
C ASP A 8 15.70 4.53 3.84
N ARG A 9 14.50 4.02 3.53
CA ARG A 9 14.24 2.59 3.63
C ARG A 9 14.70 1.97 2.32
N PRO A 10 15.46 0.87 2.34
CA PRO A 10 15.81 0.17 1.12
C PRO A 10 14.52 -0.22 0.40
N VAL A 11 14.37 0.28 -0.83
CA VAL A 11 13.43 -0.27 -1.80
C VAL A 11 13.82 -1.75 -1.99
N GLY A 12 13.00 -2.65 -1.42
CA GLY A 12 13.33 -4.07 -1.36
C GLY A 12 13.33 -4.62 0.06
N PHE A 13 12.21 -4.50 0.78
CA PHE A 13 11.87 -5.60 1.67
C PHE A 13 11.57 -6.80 0.76
N PRO A 14 12.15 -7.98 1.00
CA PRO A 14 11.99 -9.08 0.07
C PRO A 14 10.50 -9.37 -0.10
N ILE A 15 10.06 -9.42 -1.35
CA ILE A 15 8.85 -10.12 -1.80
C ILE A 15 9.07 -11.60 -1.46
N VAL A 16 9.04 -11.93 -0.18
CA VAL A 16 9.10 -13.31 0.26
C VAL A 16 7.75 -13.89 -0.04
N GLY A 17 7.68 -14.66 -1.13
CA GLY A 17 6.59 -15.59 -1.32
C GLY A 17 6.46 -16.44 -0.07
N GLY A 18 5.34 -16.26 0.64
CA GLY A 18 4.87 -17.12 1.71
C GLY A 18 5.87 -17.43 2.82
N HIS A 19 6.02 -16.53 3.79
CA HIS A 19 6.36 -16.95 5.15
C HIS A 19 5.31 -16.43 6.13
N VAL A 20 4.46 -17.34 6.57
CA VAL A 20 3.63 -17.19 7.78
C VAL A 20 4.61 -17.19 8.95
N ALA A 21 4.66 -16.10 9.72
CA ALA A 21 5.31 -16.13 11.02
C ALA A 21 4.44 -16.99 11.95
N ALA A 22 5.00 -18.08 12.48
CA ALA A 22 4.27 -18.99 13.34
C ALA A 22 3.71 -18.25 14.58
N GLN A 23 2.41 -18.45 14.82
CA GLN A 23 1.63 -17.77 15.86
C GLN A 23 1.86 -18.36 17.26
N ALA A 24 2.10 -17.48 18.24
CA ALA A 24 1.90 -17.78 19.66
C ALA A 24 0.59 -17.10 20.13
N GLY A 25 -0.42 -17.92 20.41
CA GLY A 25 -1.49 -17.63 21.38
C GLY A 25 -2.35 -16.37 21.17
N GLY A 26 -3.09 -16.32 20.06
CA GLY A 26 -4.14 -15.33 19.76
C GLY A 26 -4.17 -15.10 18.26
N SER A 27 -5.31 -15.26 17.58
CA SER A 27 -5.36 -15.12 16.12
C SER A 27 -5.06 -13.67 15.73
N LEU A 28 -3.80 -13.38 15.38
CA LEU A 28 -3.42 -12.07 14.86
C LEU A 28 -4.18 -11.84 13.56
N ALA A 29 -4.79 -10.66 13.43
CA ALA A 29 -5.52 -10.29 12.22
C ALA A 29 -4.54 -10.18 11.05
N THR A 30 -4.94 -10.67 9.87
CA THR A 30 -4.15 -10.59 8.64
C THR A 30 -4.72 -9.51 7.71
N ILE A 31 -3.85 -8.64 7.20
CA ILE A 31 -4.16 -7.63 6.20
C ILE A 31 -3.69 -8.15 4.84
N GLU A 32 -4.61 -8.45 3.94
CA GLU A 32 -4.27 -8.65 2.53
C GLU A 32 -4.16 -7.29 1.83
N PHE A 33 -2.94 -6.87 1.54
CA PHE A 33 -2.66 -5.58 0.93
C PHE A 33 -2.47 -5.72 -0.58
N PHE A 34 -3.54 -5.48 -1.32
CA PHE A 34 -3.51 -5.41 -2.78
C PHE A 34 -3.01 -4.03 -3.23
N TYR A 35 -1.97 -3.99 -4.06
CA TYR A 35 -1.36 -2.72 -4.46
C TYR A 35 -0.87 -2.70 -5.92
N ASP A 36 -0.89 -1.50 -6.47
CA ASP A 36 -0.25 -1.11 -7.73
C ASP A 36 0.34 0.30 -7.51
N TYR A 37 1.65 0.50 -7.66
CA TYR A 37 2.27 1.80 -7.43
C TYR A 37 1.97 2.85 -8.53
N GLY A 38 1.26 2.46 -9.60
CA GLY A 38 0.57 3.42 -10.47
C GLY A 38 -0.57 4.16 -9.76
N SER A 39 -1.04 3.67 -8.61
CA SER A 39 -1.96 4.37 -7.72
C SER A 39 -1.20 5.15 -6.64
N PRO A 40 -1.36 6.49 -6.57
CA PRO A 40 -0.76 7.28 -5.50
C PRO A 40 -1.33 6.89 -4.13
N TYR A 41 -2.57 6.39 -4.08
CA TYR A 41 -3.19 5.93 -2.84
C TYR A 41 -2.58 4.63 -2.33
N SER A 42 -2.16 3.72 -3.23
CA SER A 42 -1.45 2.51 -2.83
C SER A 42 -0.09 2.85 -2.21
N TYR A 43 0.65 3.81 -2.78
CA TYR A 43 1.89 4.30 -2.18
C TYR A 43 1.66 4.92 -0.79
N LEU A 44 0.63 5.76 -0.66
CA LEU A 44 0.30 6.36 0.63
C LEU A 44 -0.10 5.32 1.68
N ALA A 45 -0.90 4.32 1.31
CA ALA A 45 -1.27 3.23 2.21
C ALA A 45 -0.04 2.43 2.65
N ASP A 46 0.84 2.04 1.71
CA ASP A 46 2.09 1.33 2.00
C ASP A 46 2.99 2.11 2.97
N SER A 47 3.07 3.43 2.81
CA SER A 47 3.86 4.29 3.71
C SER A 47 3.38 4.25 5.17
N ARG A 48 2.11 3.91 5.44
CA ARG A 48 1.51 3.89 6.78
C ARG A 48 1.39 2.50 7.38
N LEU A 49 1.50 1.45 6.57
CA LEU A 49 1.39 0.07 7.03
C LEU A 49 2.40 -0.31 8.15
N PRO A 50 3.67 0.12 8.12
CA PRO A 50 4.63 -0.24 9.17
C PRO A 50 4.19 0.21 10.57
N ASP A 51 3.77 1.47 10.71
CA ASP A 51 3.29 2.01 11.98
C ASP A 51 2.00 1.33 12.43
N PHE A 52 1.12 0.98 11.49
CA PHE A 52 -0.11 0.26 11.76
C PHE A 52 0.18 -1.15 12.31
N VAL A 53 1.06 -1.90 11.66
CA VAL A 53 1.50 -3.24 12.08
C VAL A 53 2.17 -3.20 13.44
N ALA A 54 3.04 -2.21 13.69
CA ALA A 54 3.69 -2.04 14.98
C ALA A 54 2.67 -1.85 16.13
N ARG A 55 1.59 -1.11 15.88
CA ARG A 55 0.54 -0.82 16.88
C ARG A 55 -0.44 -1.98 17.09
N THR A 56 -0.76 -2.71 16.03
CA THR A 56 -1.84 -3.72 16.04
C THR A 56 -1.33 -5.15 16.14
N ARG A 57 -0.05 -5.37 15.86
CA ARG A 57 0.58 -6.70 15.68
C ARG A 57 -0.06 -7.52 14.55
N ALA A 58 -0.78 -6.87 13.64
CA ALA A 58 -1.34 -7.53 12.47
C ALA A 58 -0.25 -8.00 11.52
N GLU A 59 -0.50 -9.09 10.80
CA GLU A 59 0.37 -9.54 9.71
C GLU A 59 -0.07 -8.93 8.39
N VAL A 60 0.86 -8.70 7.46
CA VAL A 60 0.54 -8.15 6.13
C VAL A 60 0.95 -9.13 5.05
N LEU A 61 -0.02 -9.51 4.21
CA LEU A 61 0.19 -10.27 2.99
C LEU A 61 0.15 -9.32 1.80
N TYR A 62 1.31 -9.07 1.21
CA TYR A 62 1.44 -8.20 0.05
C TYR A 62 0.98 -8.93 -1.22
N ARG A 63 0.07 -8.30 -1.96
CA ARG A 63 -0.55 -8.83 -3.19
C ARG A 63 -0.39 -7.82 -4.33
N PRO A 64 0.74 -7.81 -5.05
CA PRO A 64 0.86 -6.94 -6.21
C PRO A 64 -0.23 -7.28 -7.23
N MET A 65 -0.84 -6.25 -7.81
CA MET A 65 -1.88 -6.40 -8.84
C MET A 65 -1.73 -5.34 -9.94
N LEU A 66 -2.42 -5.54 -11.06
CA LEU A 66 -2.52 -4.55 -12.13
C LEU A 66 -3.86 -3.83 -12.01
N LEU A 67 -3.84 -2.58 -11.55
CA LEU A 67 -5.06 -1.81 -11.28
C LEU A 67 -5.87 -1.53 -12.55
N GLY A 68 -5.20 -1.37 -13.70
CA GLY A 68 -5.87 -1.25 -15.00
C GLY A 68 -6.74 -2.46 -15.35
N GLY A 69 -6.33 -3.67 -14.95
CA GLY A 69 -7.11 -4.89 -15.11
C GLY A 69 -8.36 -4.89 -14.24
N VAL A 70 -8.23 -4.39 -13.00
CA VAL A 70 -9.37 -4.23 -12.07
C VAL A 70 -10.39 -3.24 -12.63
N PHE A 71 -9.93 -2.07 -13.10
CA PHE A 71 -10.82 -1.08 -13.74
C PHE A 71 -11.62 -1.68 -14.89
N LYS A 72 -10.95 -2.42 -15.79
CA LYS A 72 -11.63 -3.10 -16.90
C LYS A 72 -12.65 -4.13 -16.41
N ALA A 73 -12.29 -4.96 -15.44
CA ALA A 73 -13.14 -6.03 -14.93
C ALA A 73 -14.40 -5.49 -14.23
N THR A 74 -14.30 -4.35 -13.55
CA THR A 74 -15.42 -3.74 -12.81
C THR A 74 -16.19 -2.69 -13.61
N GLY A 75 -15.82 -2.43 -14.86
CA GLY A 75 -16.40 -1.33 -15.65
C GLY A 75 -16.11 0.06 -15.08
N ASN A 76 -15.01 0.21 -14.34
CA ASN A 76 -14.58 1.48 -13.74
C ASN A 76 -13.47 2.13 -14.60
N ARG A 77 -13.13 3.39 -14.30
CA ARG A 77 -12.06 4.13 -14.98
C ARG A 77 -11.10 4.75 -13.96
N SER A 78 -9.88 5.05 -14.42
CA SER A 78 -8.88 5.71 -13.59
C SER A 78 -9.30 7.15 -13.27
N PRO A 79 -9.25 7.58 -12.00
CA PRO A 79 -9.48 8.98 -11.62
C PRO A 79 -8.48 9.95 -12.27
N PHE A 80 -7.31 9.48 -12.70
CA PHE A 80 -6.36 10.32 -13.45
C PHE A 80 -6.89 10.76 -14.82
N ALA A 81 -7.85 10.02 -15.38
CA ALA A 81 -8.50 10.40 -16.64
C ALA A 81 -9.62 11.42 -16.44
N ASP A 82 -10.02 11.70 -15.20
CA ASP A 82 -11.07 12.65 -14.89
C ASP A 82 -10.50 14.08 -14.90
N PRO A 83 -11.14 15.03 -15.59
CA PRO A 83 -10.73 16.41 -15.53
C PRO A 83 -10.94 16.94 -14.11
N VAL A 84 -9.87 17.47 -13.50
CA VAL A 84 -9.92 18.10 -12.20
C VAL A 84 -10.05 19.60 -12.38
N GLU A 85 -11.23 20.15 -12.11
CA GLU A 85 -11.50 21.59 -12.31
C GLU A 85 -10.53 22.47 -11.51
N ALA A 86 -10.21 22.09 -10.27
CA ALA A 86 -9.23 22.79 -9.44
C ALA A 86 -7.80 22.82 -10.02
N ARG A 87 -7.46 21.94 -10.98
CA ARG A 87 -6.16 21.96 -11.67
C ARG A 87 -6.15 22.94 -12.84
N ARG A 88 -7.30 23.19 -13.49
CA ARG A 88 -7.40 24.09 -14.65
C ARG A 88 -7.04 25.53 -14.30
N VAL A 89 -7.29 25.96 -13.07
CA VAL A 89 -6.99 27.33 -12.61
C VAL A 89 -5.48 27.63 -12.49
N TYR A 90 -4.61 26.61 -12.61
CA TYR A 90 -3.15 26.74 -12.49
C TYR A 90 -2.38 26.46 -13.80
N LEU A 91 -3.08 26.17 -14.91
CA LEU A 91 -2.49 25.91 -16.23
C LEU A 91 -2.96 26.96 -17.24
#